data_AF-A0A9P0BJJ9-F1
#
_entry.id   AF-A0A9P0BJJ9-F1
#
_cell.length_a   1.000
_cell.length_b   1.000
_cell.length_c   1.000
_cell.angle_alpha   90.00
_cell.angle_beta   90.00
_cell.angle_gamma   90.00
#
_symmetry.space_group_name_H-M   'P 1'
#
loop_
_entity.id
_entity.type
_entity.pdbx_description
1 polymer ?
#
loop_
_entity_poly.entity_id
_entity_poly.type
_entity_poly.pdbx_seq_one_letter_code
_entity_poly.pdbx_strand_id
1 'polypeptide(L)'
;MKFQKNEPKGQNKRIHRHQRQRDSDQQVTDMLKLCLQKICELQAEINDEENVHDAEAAGYAACAVETLRFLTNQGLPPSHPMVKTLTEKLLKKDD
;
A
#
# COMPACT_ATOMS: atom_id res chain seq x y z
N MET A 1 20.48 -80.06 -13.14
CA MET A 1 19.19 -79.56 -13.65
C MET A 1 18.48 -78.76 -12.57
N LYS A 2 17.94 -77.59 -12.95
CA LYS A 2 16.81 -76.83 -12.38
C LYS A 2 17.01 -75.97 -11.12
N PHE A 3 16.73 -74.69 -11.37
CA PHE A 3 16.51 -73.55 -10.50
C PHE A 3 15.24 -73.70 -9.63
N GLN A 4 15.22 -73.04 -8.47
CA GLN A 4 14.05 -72.24 -8.08
C GLN A 4 14.47 -71.07 -7.16
N LYS A 5 14.47 -69.88 -7.76
CA LYS A 5 14.30 -68.58 -7.09
C LYS A 5 12.84 -68.50 -6.62
N ASN A 6 12.57 -67.73 -5.56
CA ASN A 6 11.65 -66.57 -5.60
C ASN A 6 11.38 -66.01 -4.19
N GLU A 7 12.07 -64.93 -3.85
CA GLU A 7 11.51 -63.87 -2.99
C GLU A 7 11.69 -62.53 -3.72
N PRO A 8 10.63 -61.74 -3.93
CA PRO A 8 10.76 -60.33 -4.22
C PRO A 8 10.21 -59.52 -3.03
N LYS A 9 11.09 -59.04 -2.16
CA LYS A 9 10.76 -57.95 -1.21
C LYS A 9 11.79 -56.84 -1.33
N GLY A 10 11.73 -56.15 -2.47
CA GLY A 10 12.74 -55.15 -2.83
C GLY A 10 12.19 -53.97 -3.62
N GLN A 11 10.95 -53.55 -3.40
CA GLN A 11 10.41 -52.34 -4.03
C GLN A 11 9.57 -51.58 -3.02
N ASN A 12 10.15 -50.57 -2.36
CA ASN A 12 9.39 -49.47 -1.74
C ASN A 12 10.25 -48.30 -1.18
N LYS A 13 11.54 -48.18 -1.53
CA LYS A 13 12.38 -47.07 -1.00
C LYS A 13 12.43 -45.83 -1.90
N ARG A 14 12.00 -45.92 -3.16
CA ARG A 14 12.20 -44.85 -4.16
C ARG A 14 11.07 -43.80 -4.17
N ILE A 15 9.87 -44.16 -3.71
CA ILE A 15 8.68 -43.29 -3.75
C ILE A 15 8.76 -42.18 -2.67
N HIS A 16 9.27 -42.49 -1.49
CA HIS A 16 9.34 -41.53 -0.38
C HIS A 16 10.23 -40.31 -0.62
N ARG A 17 11.21 -40.39 -1.51
CA ARG A 17 12.16 -39.29 -1.74
C ARG A 17 11.52 -38.15 -2.54
N HIS A 18 10.66 -38.47 -3.50
CA HIS A 18 9.98 -37.45 -4.32
C HIS A 18 8.85 -36.73 -3.58
N GLN A 19 8.23 -37.40 -2.60
CA GLN A 19 7.14 -36.82 -1.82
C GLN A 19 7.65 -35.72 -0.87
N ARG A 20 8.77 -35.97 -0.16
CA ARG A 20 9.40 -34.96 0.71
C ARG A 20 9.83 -33.70 -0.02
N GLN A 21 10.26 -33.80 -1.27
CA GLN A 21 10.68 -32.65 -2.05
C GLN A 21 9.49 -31.79 -2.46
N ARG A 22 8.36 -32.40 -2.85
CA ARG A 22 7.10 -31.69 -3.08
C ARG A 22 6.58 -31.00 -1.82
N ASP A 23 6.67 -31.65 -0.66
CA ASP A 23 6.25 -31.05 0.61
C ASP A 23 7.10 -29.83 0.97
N SER A 24 8.41 -29.88 0.69
CA SER A 24 9.33 -28.75 0.87
C SER A 24 9.01 -27.59 -0.09
N ASP A 25 8.79 -27.87 -1.37
CA ASP A 25 8.45 -26.85 -2.36
C ASP A 25 7.10 -26.20 -2.05
N GLN A 26 6.15 -26.98 -1.52
CA GLN A 26 4.85 -26.49 -1.07
C GLN A 26 4.99 -25.54 0.13
N GLN A 27 5.81 -25.89 1.13
CA GLN A 27 6.09 -25.02 2.27
C GLN A 27 6.72 -23.69 1.86
N VAL A 28 7.68 -23.71 0.93
CA VAL A 28 8.29 -22.48 0.40
C VAL A 28 7.26 -21.63 -0.33
N THR A 29 6.41 -22.27 -1.13
CA THR A 29 5.32 -21.60 -1.86
C THR A 29 4.33 -20.92 -0.91
N ASP A 30 3.95 -21.58 0.17
CA ASP A 30 3.01 -21.02 1.15
C ASP A 30 3.63 -19.88 1.96
N MET A 31 4.92 -19.97 2.28
CA MET A 31 5.72 -18.87 2.82
C MET A 31 5.73 -17.65 1.87
N LEU A 32 5.97 -17.87 0.58
CA LEU A 32 5.98 -16.78 -0.42
C LEU A 32 4.61 -16.10 -0.54
N LYS A 33 3.51 -16.86 -0.48
CA LYS A 33 2.15 -16.29 -0.47
C LYS A 33 1.91 -15.43 0.76
N LEU A 34 2.34 -15.88 1.93
CA LEU A 34 2.23 -15.12 3.18
C LEU A 34 3.02 -13.80 3.11
N CYS A 35 4.26 -13.86 2.61
CA CYS A 35 5.08 -12.67 2.39
C CYS A 35 4.40 -11.69 1.43
N LEU A 36 3.88 -12.18 0.30
CA LEU A 36 3.18 -11.35 -0.68
C LEU A 36 1.93 -10.71 -0.07
N GLN A 37 1.12 -11.48 0.67
CA GLN A 37 -0.05 -10.95 1.35
C GLN A 37 0.34 -9.82 2.32
N LYS A 38 1.39 -10.01 3.12
CA LYS A 38 1.84 -8.97 4.06
C LYS A 38 2.37 -7.73 3.34
N ILE A 39 3.06 -7.89 2.21
CA ILE A 39 3.49 -6.75 1.37
C ILE A 39 2.26 -5.98 0.87
N CYS A 40 1.24 -6.66 0.38
CA CYS A 40 0.01 -6.01 -0.09
C CYS A 40 -0.73 -5.28 1.05
N GLU A 41 -0.81 -5.87 2.24
CA GLU A 41 -1.37 -5.21 3.43
C GLU A 41 -0.58 -3.94 3.79
N LEU A 42 0.74 -4.02 3.86
CA LEU A 42 1.60 -2.87 4.17
C LEU A 42 1.51 -1.77 3.09
N GLN A 43 1.39 -2.15 1.82
CA GLN A 43 1.18 -1.19 0.73
C GLN A 43 -0.19 -0.50 0.84
N ALA A 44 -1.22 -1.23 1.26
CA ALA A 44 -2.53 -0.63 1.52
C ALA A 44 -2.48 0.35 2.69
N GLU A 45 -1.81 -0.01 3.79
CA GLU A 45 -1.59 0.89 4.95
C GLU A 45 -0.85 2.17 4.56
N ILE A 46 0.20 2.07 3.74
CA ILE A 46 0.95 3.24 3.25
C ILE A 46 0.10 4.12 2.33
N ASN A 47 -0.67 3.51 1.42
CA ASN A 47 -1.57 4.25 0.53
C ASN A 47 -2.73 4.92 1.31
N ASP A 48 -3.19 4.29 2.40
CA ASP A 48 -4.18 4.88 3.30
C ASP A 48 -3.55 6.00 4.16
N GLU A 49 -2.26 5.92 4.50
CA GLU A 49 -1.51 7.04 5.09
C GLU A 49 -1.27 8.18 4.08
N GLU A 50 -1.25 7.90 2.77
CA GLU A 50 -1.25 8.94 1.73
C GLU A 50 -2.57 9.74 1.70
N ASN A 51 -3.66 9.22 2.29
CA ASN A 51 -4.89 9.97 2.60
C ASN A 51 -4.81 10.80 3.89
N VAL A 52 -3.69 10.78 4.62
CA VAL A 52 -3.31 11.89 5.51
C VAL A 52 -2.88 13.03 4.59
N HIS A 53 -3.88 13.61 3.93
CA HIS A 53 -3.78 14.78 3.08
C HIS A 53 -2.91 15.83 3.76
N ASP A 54 -1.68 15.90 3.27
CA ASP A 54 -0.74 17.00 3.30
C ASP A 54 -1.10 18.04 4.38
N ALA A 55 -0.75 17.73 5.64
CA ALA A 55 -1.02 18.60 6.78
C ALA A 55 -0.47 20.02 6.55
N GLU A 56 0.59 20.13 5.73
CA GLU A 56 1.14 21.37 5.24
C GLU A 56 0.17 22.08 4.27
N ALA A 57 -0.36 21.41 3.24
CA ALA A 57 -1.40 22.00 2.38
C ALA A 57 -2.67 22.42 3.15
N ALA A 58 -3.10 21.61 4.13
CA ALA A 58 -4.21 21.96 5.01
C ALA A 58 -3.89 23.21 5.86
N GLY A 59 -2.65 23.32 6.35
CA GLY A 59 -2.16 24.49 7.07
C GLY A 59 -2.13 25.75 6.20
N TYR A 60 -1.66 25.66 4.96
CA TYR A 60 -1.68 26.77 4.01
C TYR A 60 -3.10 27.21 3.67
N ALA A 61 -4.02 26.26 3.45
CA ALA A 61 -5.44 26.56 3.20
C ALA A 61 -6.08 27.28 4.38
N ALA A 62 -5.82 26.81 5.62
CA ALA A 62 -6.31 27.47 6.83
C ALA A 62 -5.76 28.90 6.97
N CYS A 63 -4.45 29.09 6.72
CA CYS A 63 -3.81 30.40 6.75
C CYS A 63 -4.40 31.38 5.70
N ALA A 64 -4.65 30.89 4.49
CA ALA A 64 -5.28 31.67 3.42
C ALA A 64 -6.68 32.16 3.81
N VAL A 65 -7.52 31.28 4.37
CA VAL A 65 -8.86 31.63 4.83
C VAL A 65 -8.81 32.66 5.96
N GLU A 66 -7.93 32.46 6.94
CA GLU A 66 -7.77 33.38 8.07
C GLU A 66 -7.29 34.76 7.62
N THR A 67 -6.41 34.82 6.63
CA THR A 67 -5.93 36.08 6.04
C THR A 67 -7.09 36.87 5.41
N LEU A 68 -7.96 36.20 4.63
CA LEU A 68 -9.13 36.86 4.03
C LEU A 68 -10.14 37.32 5.09
N ARG A 69 -10.32 36.52 6.15
CA ARG A 69 -11.15 36.89 7.31
C ARG A 69 -10.61 38.13 8.02
N PHE A 70 -9.30 38.17 8.26
CA PHE A 70 -8.63 39.33 8.85
C PHE A 70 -8.87 40.59 8.03
N LEU A 71 -8.68 40.55 6.71
CA LEU A 71 -8.89 41.71 5.84
C LEU A 71 -10.34 42.22 5.88
N THR A 72 -11.30 41.29 5.93
CA THR A 72 -12.72 41.62 6.09
C THR A 72 -12.98 42.35 7.42
N ASN A 73 -12.38 41.88 8.51
CA ASN A 73 -12.48 42.52 9.82
C ASN A 73 -11.79 43.88 9.90
N GLN A 74 -10.80 44.15 9.04
CA GLN A 74 -10.20 45.49 8.87
C GLN A 74 -11.06 46.43 8.01
N GLY A 75 -12.24 45.99 7.57
CA GLY A 75 -13.18 46.81 6.80
C GLY A 75 -12.97 46.75 5.29
N LEU A 76 -12.14 45.83 4.79
CA LEU A 76 -11.99 45.62 3.35
C LEU A 76 -13.11 44.68 2.85
N PRO A 77 -14.03 45.14 1.99
CA PRO A 77 -15.07 44.28 1.45
C PRO A 77 -14.48 43.26 0.45
N PRO A 78 -15.17 42.13 0.18
CA PRO A 78 -14.73 41.15 -0.81
C PRO A 78 -14.53 41.70 -2.23
N SER A 79 -15.20 42.81 -2.57
CA SER A 79 -15.05 43.51 -3.84
C SER A 79 -13.78 44.36 -3.93
N HIS A 80 -13.07 44.58 -2.82
CA HIS A 80 -11.84 45.36 -2.78
C HIS A 80 -10.77 44.69 -3.66
N PRO A 81 -10.06 45.42 -4.55
CA PRO A 81 -9.12 44.83 -5.50
C PRO A 81 -8.09 43.89 -4.85
N MET A 82 -7.55 44.28 -3.70
CA MET A 82 -6.59 43.46 -2.95
C MET A 82 -7.20 42.14 -2.46
N VAL A 83 -8.42 42.17 -1.91
CA VAL A 83 -9.09 40.95 -1.39
C VAL A 83 -9.43 40.02 -2.55
N LYS A 84 -9.87 40.58 -3.68
CA LYS A 84 -10.17 39.82 -4.89
C LYS A 84 -8.92 39.13 -5.46
N THR A 85 -7.81 39.87 -5.61
CA THR A 85 -6.54 39.30 -6.08
C THR A 85 -6.01 38.22 -5.14
N LEU A 86 -6.08 38.43 -3.82
CA LEU A 86 -5.64 37.43 -2.84
C LEU A 86 -6.54 36.18 -2.87
N THR A 87 -7.84 36.35 -3.01
CA THR A 87 -8.78 35.24 -3.15
C THR A 87 -8.45 34.39 -4.39
N GLU A 88 -8.19 35.04 -5.53
CA GLU A 88 -7.79 34.35 -6.76
C GLU A 88 -6.46 33.62 -6.62
N LYS A 89 -5.47 34.22 -5.95
CA LYS A 89 -4.14 33.61 -5.78
C LYS A 89 -4.09 32.50 -4.74
N LEU A 90 -4.91 32.58 -3.69
CA LEU A 90 -4.82 31.67 -2.54
C LEU A 90 -5.83 30.52 -2.61
N LEU A 91 -6.99 30.73 -3.26
CA LEU A 91 -8.10 29.76 -3.23
C LEU A 91 -8.49 29.22 -4.59
N LYS A 92 -8.06 29.83 -5.69
CA LYS A 92 -8.32 29.29 -7.03
C LYS A 92 -7.20 28.31 -7.35
N LYS A 93 -7.54 27.03 -7.52
CA LYS A 93 -6.66 26.08 -8.20
C LYS A 93 -6.54 26.55 -9.64
N ASP A 94 -5.32 26.80 -10.08
CA ASP A 94 -5.02 26.78 -11.52
C ASP A 94 -5.36 25.36 -11.99
N ASP A 95 -6.42 25.23 -12.80
CA ASP A 95 -6.75 23.99 -13.53
C ASP A 95 -5.66 23.66 -14.57
#